data_AF-A0A484M3S9-F1
#
_entry.id   AF-A0A484M3S9-F1
#
_cell.length_a   1.000
_cell.length_b   1.000
_cell.length_c   1.000
_cell.angle_alpha   90.00
_cell.angle_beta   90.00
_cell.angle_gamma   90.00
#
_symmetry.space_group_name_H-M   'P 1'
#
loop_
_entity.id
_entity.type
_entity.pdbx_description
1 polymer ?
#
loop_
_entity_poly.entity_id
_entity_poly.type
_entity_poly.pdbx_seq_one_letter_code
_entity_poly.pdbx_strand_id
1 'polypeptide(L)'
;MVARRPVELAEAKLSKDGWPEYYDGKRGRFVGKQARKHLTWSIAGYLVAKMMLEDPTHLGMVAMEEEKRSKPDETSTMKVLSTPSRYG
;
A
#
# COMPACT_ATOMS: atom_id res chain seq x y z
N MET A 1 -5.28 -10.55 -6.08
CA MET A 1 -5.82 -11.69 -5.29
C MET A 1 -5.03 -12.07 -4.04
N VAL A 2 -3.80 -11.56 -3.82
CA VAL A 2 -2.92 -12.04 -2.73
C VAL A 2 -3.44 -11.76 -1.30
N ALA A 3 -4.24 -10.71 -1.09
CA ALA A 3 -4.62 -10.24 0.25
C ALA A 3 -5.86 -10.91 0.89
N ARG A 4 -6.71 -11.58 0.11
CA ARG A 4 -7.97 -12.15 0.64
C ARG A 4 -7.74 -13.31 1.63
N ARG A 5 -6.87 -14.26 1.26
CA ARG A 5 -6.57 -15.45 2.06
C ARG A 5 -5.90 -15.12 3.42
N PRO A 6 -4.92 -14.20 3.49
CA PRO A 6 -4.37 -13.75 4.77
C PRO A 6 -5.41 -13.08 5.69
N VAL A 7 -6.32 -12.27 5.15
CA VAL A 7 -7.36 -11.58 5.95
C VAL A 7 -8.36 -12.59 6.53
N GLU A 8 -8.80 -13.58 5.74
CA GLU A 8 -9.67 -14.67 6.21
C GLU A 8 -9.01 -15.50 7.32
N LEU A 9 -7.70 -15.80 7.18
CA LEU A 9 -6.94 -16.50 8.21
C LEU A 9 -6.81 -15.66 9.50
N ALA A 10 -6.58 -14.37 9.35
CA ALA A 10 -6.48 -13.44 10.46
C ALA A 10 -7.81 -13.35 11.24
N GLU A 11 -8.94 -13.25 10.54
CA GLU A 11 -10.28 -13.23 11.15
C GLU A 11 -10.54 -14.48 12.01
N ALA A 12 -10.26 -15.67 11.45
CA ALA A 12 -10.49 -16.94 12.15
C ALA A 12 -9.62 -17.12 13.41
N LYS A 13 -8.44 -16.48 13.45
CA LYS A 13 -7.46 -16.65 14.51
C LYS A 13 -7.49 -15.52 15.55
N LEU A 14 -7.44 -14.26 15.11
CA LEU A 14 -7.43 -13.08 15.99
C LEU A 14 -8.65 -13.03 16.91
N SER A 15 -9.83 -13.36 16.38
CA SER A 15 -11.07 -13.38 17.17
C SER A 15 -10.99 -14.41 18.31
N LYS A 16 -10.46 -15.61 18.05
CA LYS A 16 -10.32 -16.68 19.05
C LYS A 16 -9.26 -16.36 20.10
N ASP A 17 -8.17 -15.73 19.69
CA ASP A 17 -7.03 -15.45 20.55
C ASP A 17 -7.18 -14.12 21.34
N GLY A 18 -8.29 -13.40 21.14
CA GLY A 18 -8.60 -12.16 21.86
C GLY A 18 -7.79 -10.96 21.37
N TRP A 19 -7.56 -10.87 20.06
CA TRP A 19 -6.86 -9.76 19.40
C TRP A 19 -5.49 -9.44 20.02
N PRO A 20 -4.56 -10.40 20.01
CA PRO A 20 -3.24 -10.20 20.60
C PRO A 20 -2.40 -9.16 19.84
N GLU A 21 -1.47 -8.54 20.56
CA GLU A 21 -0.49 -7.59 20.01
C GLU A 21 0.45 -8.22 18.97
N TYR A 22 0.95 -9.42 19.26
CA TYR A 22 1.85 -10.15 18.37
C TYR A 22 1.76 -11.67 18.59
N TYR A 23 2.29 -12.42 17.64
CA TYR A 23 2.43 -13.88 17.72
C TYR A 23 3.90 -14.29 17.69
N ASP A 24 4.24 -15.32 18.46
CA ASP A 24 5.57 -15.89 18.58
C ASP A 24 5.80 -17.11 17.66
N GLY A 25 7.09 -17.37 17.42
CA GLY A 25 7.61 -18.51 16.68
C GLY A 25 7.73 -18.28 15.18
N LYS A 26 8.57 -19.09 14.50
CA LYS A 26 8.89 -18.96 13.06
C LYS A 26 7.68 -18.91 12.12
N ARG A 27 6.51 -19.39 12.58
CA ARG A 27 5.25 -19.44 11.82
C ARG A 27 4.12 -18.64 12.48
N GLY A 28 4.39 -17.84 13.51
CA GLY A 28 3.36 -17.06 14.24
C GLY A 28 2.24 -17.92 14.83
N ARG A 29 2.59 -19.13 15.31
CA ARG A 29 1.57 -20.11 15.76
C ARG A 29 1.10 -19.85 17.18
N PHE A 30 1.95 -19.29 18.03
CA PHE A 30 1.67 -19.08 19.44
C PHE A 30 1.36 -17.62 19.70
N VAL A 31 0.41 -17.32 20.60
CA VAL A 31 0.22 -15.95 21.08
C VAL A 31 1.49 -15.50 21.79
N GLY A 32 1.91 -14.26 21.56
CA GLY A 32 3.14 -13.73 22.14
C GLY A 32 3.18 -13.88 23.66
N LYS A 33 4.33 -14.27 24.20
CA LYS A 33 4.48 -14.54 25.66
C LYS A 33 4.06 -13.36 26.54
N GLN A 34 4.23 -12.14 26.05
CA GLN A 34 3.80 -10.90 26.72
C GLN A 34 2.82 -10.10 25.86
N ALA A 35 2.13 -10.75 24.92
CA ALA A 35 1.17 -10.06 24.06
C ALA A 35 -0.03 -9.60 24.87
N ARG A 36 -0.33 -8.30 24.79
CA ARG A 36 -1.56 -7.74 25.33
C ARG A 36 -2.74 -8.13 24.45
N LYS A 37 -3.88 -8.41 25.06
CA LYS A 37 -5.15 -8.70 24.38
C LYS A 37 -5.90 -7.41 24.06
N HIS A 38 -6.77 -7.48 23.05
CA HIS A 38 -7.63 -6.36 22.63
C HIS A 38 -6.87 -5.10 22.24
N LEU A 39 -5.73 -5.26 21.58
CA LEU A 39 -4.91 -4.11 21.26
C LEU A 39 -5.45 -3.37 20.03
N THR A 40 -5.62 -2.07 20.17
CA THR A 40 -6.34 -1.22 19.22
C THR A 40 -5.82 -1.33 17.80
N TRP A 41 -4.51 -1.31 17.60
CA TRP A 41 -3.90 -1.44 16.27
C TRP A 41 -4.08 -2.82 15.61
N SER A 42 -4.21 -3.91 16.37
CA SER A 42 -4.45 -5.25 15.84
C SER A 42 -5.88 -5.34 15.27
N ILE A 43 -6.83 -4.72 15.98
CA ILE A 43 -8.23 -4.63 15.55
C ILE A 43 -8.35 -3.67 14.37
N ALA A 44 -7.79 -2.47 14.48
CA ALA A 44 -7.85 -1.44 13.44
C ALA A 44 -7.19 -1.90 12.14
N GLY A 45 -6.02 -2.53 12.21
CA GLY A 45 -5.32 -3.06 11.04
C GLY A 45 -6.12 -4.13 10.29
N TYR A 46 -6.79 -5.02 11.02
CA TYR A 46 -7.70 -6.00 10.41
C TYR A 46 -8.89 -5.32 9.71
N LEU A 47 -9.54 -4.36 10.38
CA LEU A 47 -10.67 -3.64 9.80
C LEU A 47 -10.29 -2.87 8.55
N VAL A 48 -9.18 -2.13 8.59
CA VAL A 48 -8.67 -1.40 7.42
C VAL A 48 -8.38 -2.36 6.26
N ALA A 49 -7.70 -3.48 6.51
CA ALA A 49 -7.42 -4.47 5.48
C ALA A 49 -8.70 -5.07 4.87
N LYS A 50 -9.74 -5.29 5.69
CA LYS A 50 -11.04 -5.78 5.22
C LYS A 50 -11.77 -4.74 4.36
N MET A 51 -11.85 -3.49 4.83
CA MET A 51 -12.49 -2.41 4.09
C MET A 51 -11.79 -2.12 2.76
N MET A 52 -10.45 -2.17 2.72
CA MET A 52 -9.68 -2.01 1.48
C MET A 52 -9.91 -3.15 0.47
N LEU A 53 -10.23 -4.36 0.94
CA LEU A 53 -10.60 -5.48 0.08
C LEU A 53 -12.04 -5.41 -0.41
N GLU A 54 -12.94 -4.86 0.41
CA GLU A 54 -14.35 -4.68 0.09
C GLU A 54 -14.56 -3.55 -0.93
N ASP A 55 -13.82 -2.45 -0.81
CA ASP A 55 -13.87 -1.33 -1.73
C ASP A 55 -12.46 -0.78 -2.05
N PRO A 56 -11.95 -1.03 -3.28
CA PRO A 56 -10.64 -0.58 -3.73
C PRO A 56 -10.45 0.94 -3.79
N THR A 57 -11.52 1.74 -3.77
CA THR A 57 -11.41 3.20 -3.83
C THR A 57 -10.74 3.79 -2.58
N HIS A 58 -10.76 3.07 -1.46
CA HIS A 58 -10.03 3.42 -0.23
C HIS A 58 -8.51 3.46 -0.42
N LEU A 59 -7.97 2.83 -1.48
CA LEU A 59 -6.53 2.82 -1.73
C LEU A 59 -5.98 4.24 -1.93
N GLY A 60 -6.74 5.13 -2.56
CA GLY A 60 -6.34 6.52 -2.79
C GLY A 60 -6.20 7.36 -1.51
N MET A 61 -6.70 6.88 -0.36
CA MET A 61 -6.51 7.57 0.93
C MET A 61 -5.11 7.33 1.53
N VAL A 62 -4.45 6.23 1.12
CA VAL A 62 -3.19 5.76 1.74
C VAL A 62 -2.05 5.64 0.73
N ALA A 63 -2.36 5.56 -0.56
CA ALA A 63 -1.40 5.54 -1.65
C ALA A 63 -1.40 6.88 -2.39
N MET A 64 -0.21 7.43 -2.63
CA MET A 64 -0.02 8.52 -3.57
C MET A 64 0.26 7.92 -4.95
N GLU A 65 -0.37 8.46 -5.99
CA GLU A 65 0.01 8.11 -7.37
C GLU A 65 1.42 8.63 -7.65
N GLU A 66 2.31 7.79 -8.18
CA GLU A 66 3.57 8.28 -8.72
C GLU A 66 3.26 9.22 -9.88
N GLU A 67 3.69 10.48 -9.76
CA GLU A 67 3.69 11.41 -10.87
C GLU A 67 4.53 10.79 -11.99
N LYS A 68 3.86 10.36 -13.08
CA LYS A 68 4.57 9.90 -14.28
C LYS A 68 5.42 11.06 -14.75
N ARG A 69 6.73 10.99 -14.45
CA ARG A 69 7.74 11.94 -14.89
C ARG A 69 7.53 12.18 -16.39
N SER A 70 6.94 13.32 -16.72
CA SER A 70 6.75 13.73 -18.11
C SER A 70 8.16 13.81 -18.70
N LYS A 71 8.40 13.01 -19.74
CA LYS A 71 9.61 13.17 -20.55
C LYS A 71 9.62 14.62 -21.04
N PRO A 72 10.71 15.37 -20.89
CA PRO A 72 10.78 16.70 -21.48
C PRO A 72 10.55 16.56 -22.98
N ASP A 73 9.60 17.33 -23.49
CA ASP A 73 9.18 17.32 -24.88
C ASP A 73 10.37 17.68 -25.77
N GLU A 74 10.93 16.69 -26.47
CA GLU A 74 12.13 16.80 -27.31
C GLU A 74 11.87 17.57 -28.62
N THR A 75 10.73 18.29 -28.68
CA THR A 75 10.28 19.05 -29.85
C THR A 75 10.78 20.50 -29.83
N SER A 76 11.31 21.01 -28.71
CA SER A 76 11.73 22.42 -28.61
C SER A 76 13.17 22.71 -29.08
N THR A 77 14.02 21.70 -29.29
CA THR A 77 15.44 21.91 -29.64
C THR A 77 15.67 22.10 -31.15
N MET A 78 14.73 21.71 -32.01
CA MET A 78 14.86 21.85 -33.47
C MET A 78 14.44 23.21 -34.06
N LYS A 79 14.08 24.22 -33.25
CA LYS A 79 13.77 25.57 -33.76
C LYS A 79 14.93 26.57 -33.69
N VAL A 80 16.07 26.20 -33.09
CA VAL A 80 17.18 27.15 -32.87
C VAL A 80 18.19 27.18 -34.04
N LEU A 81 18.08 26.29 -35.04
CA LEU A 81 19.07 26.17 -36.12
C LEU A 81 18.60 26.59 -37.53
N SER A 82 17.50 27.33 -37.66
CA SER A 82 17.10 27.87 -38.97
C SER A 82 16.91 29.39 -38.94
N THR A 83 18.01 30.14 -38.80
CA THR A 83 18.06 31.50 -39.33
C THR A 83 18.60 31.44 -40.76
N PRO A 84 17.87 31.92 -41.79
CA PRO A 84 18.43 32.00 -43.12
C PRO A 84 19.36 33.22 -43.17
N SER A 85 20.66 32.98 -43.29
CA SER A 85 21.58 34.02 -43.75
C SER A 85 21.25 34.34 -45.20
N ARG A 86 20.59 35.48 -45.44
CA ARG A 86 20.51 36.15 -46.74
C ARG A 86 20.72 37.64 -46.50
N TYR A 87 21.42 38.29 -47.44
CA TYR A 87 22.02 39.63 -47.42
C TYR A 87 23.38 39.67 -46.70
N GLY A 88 24.49 40.08 -47.32
CA GLY A 88 24.78 40.62 -48.66
C GLY A 88 26.30 40.75 -48.78
#